data_AF-A0A942L6R5-F1
#
_entry.id   AF-A0A942L6R5-F1
#
_cell.length_a   1.000
_cell.length_b   1.000
_cell.length_c   1.000
_cell.angle_alpha   90.00
_cell.angle_beta   90.00
_cell.angle_gamma   90.00
#
_symmetry.space_group_name_H-M   'P 1'
#
loop_
_entity.id
_entity.type
_entity.pdbx_description
1 polymer ?
#
loop_
_entity_poly.entity_id
_entity_poly.type
_entity_poly.pdbx_seq_one_letter_code
_entity_poly.pdbx_strand_id
1 'polypeptide(L)'
;MPKAIFVIITDGLENASQQFSYAQIREMIAERKAAGWEFIFLGADLTNMQDADRLGIGLDRRASYAKGRTMALYDELSDSIAEVRKGKALPKDWDKGIKGE
;
A
#
# COMPACT_ATOMS: atom_id res chain seq x y z
N MET A 1 1.10 6.05 -16.83
CA MET A 1 0.38 5.07 -16.00
C MET A 1 1.37 4.04 -15.49
N PRO A 2 1.20 3.54 -14.25
CA PRO A 2 2.00 2.43 -13.76
C PRO A 2 1.76 1.17 -14.60
N LYS A 3 2.79 0.35 -14.78
CA LYS A 3 2.67 -0.94 -15.47
C LYS A 3 1.87 -1.96 -14.64
N ALA A 4 1.97 -1.86 -13.32
CA ALA A 4 1.20 -2.64 -12.37
C ALA A 4 0.99 -1.83 -11.08
N ILE A 5 -0.12 -2.08 -10.41
CA ILE A 5 -0.37 -1.63 -9.03
C ILE A 5 -0.31 -2.89 -8.17
N PHE A 6 0.59 -2.90 -7.20
CA PHE A 6 0.78 -4.02 -6.27
C PHE A 6 0.29 -3.61 -4.89
N VAL A 7 -0.71 -4.32 -4.38
CA VAL A 7 -1.30 -4.06 -3.06
C VAL A 7 -0.80 -5.14 -2.10
N ILE A 8 -0.11 -4.71 -1.05
CA ILE A 8 0.38 -5.57 0.04
C ILE A 8 -0.65 -5.49 1.15
N ILE A 9 -1.16 -6.65 1.60
CA ILE A 9 -2.13 -6.77 2.70
C ILE A 9 -1.53 -7.72 3.72
N THR A 10 -1.65 -7.38 4.99
CA THR A 10 -1.04 -8.13 6.09
C THR A 10 -2.05 -8.36 7.21
N ASP A 11 -1.81 -9.40 8.01
CA ASP A 11 -2.63 -9.77 9.16
C ASP A 11 -2.05 -9.29 10.50
N GLY A 12 -0.89 -8.61 10.49
CA GLY A 12 -0.15 -8.17 11.68
C GLY A 12 1.03 -9.05 12.10
N LEU A 13 1.40 -10.06 11.29
CA LEU A 13 2.57 -10.91 11.50
C LEU A 13 3.64 -10.74 10.41
N GLU A 14 3.86 -9.51 9.95
CA GLU A 14 4.78 -9.16 8.87
C GLU A 14 6.22 -9.62 9.14
N ASN A 15 6.60 -9.71 10.41
CA ASN A 15 7.92 -10.15 10.88
C ASN A 15 8.07 -11.67 11.00
N ALA A 16 7.06 -12.49 10.65
CA ALA A 16 7.12 -13.95 10.77
C ALA A 16 7.91 -14.64 9.65
N SER A 17 8.19 -13.94 8.54
CA SER A 17 8.97 -14.47 7.41
C SER A 17 10.36 -14.94 7.85
N GLN A 18 10.74 -16.15 7.42
CA GLN A 18 12.07 -16.74 7.63
C GLN A 18 12.90 -16.81 6.34
N GLN A 19 12.29 -16.51 5.17
CA GLN A 19 12.91 -16.70 3.86
C GLN A 19 13.48 -15.39 3.28
N PHE A 20 12.74 -14.30 3.42
CA PHE A 20 13.14 -12.99 2.92
C PHE A 20 13.18 -11.97 4.05
N SER A 21 14.28 -11.21 4.09
CA SER A 21 14.46 -10.07 4.99
C SER A 21 13.82 -8.79 4.43
N TYR A 22 13.52 -7.84 5.32
CA TYR A 22 13.02 -6.51 4.92
C TYR A 22 13.93 -5.81 3.91
N ALA A 23 15.26 -5.93 4.04
CA ALA A 23 16.21 -5.31 3.11
C ALA A 23 16.07 -5.88 1.68
N GLN A 24 15.99 -7.21 1.55
CA GLN A 24 15.80 -7.86 0.25
C GLN A 24 14.47 -7.44 -0.40
N ILE A 25 13.38 -7.43 0.38
CA ILE A 25 12.07 -7.03 -0.15
C ILE A 25 12.09 -5.55 -0.56
N ARG A 26 12.72 -4.68 0.23
CA ARG A 26 12.87 -3.26 -0.10
C ARG A 26 13.63 -3.04 -1.42
N GLU A 27 14.70 -3.80 -1.66
CA GLU A 27 15.43 -3.76 -2.94
C GLU A 27 14.54 -4.21 -4.10
N MET A 28 13.81 -5.31 -3.95
CA MET A 28 12.87 -5.79 -4.95
C MET A 28 11.78 -4.75 -5.27
N ILE A 29 11.21 -4.11 -4.24
CA ILE A 29 10.23 -3.03 -4.41
C ILE A 29 10.86 -1.87 -5.17
N ALA A 30 12.08 -1.45 -4.82
CA ALA A 30 12.77 -0.35 -5.50
C ALA A 30 13.00 -0.65 -6.99
N GLU A 31 13.45 -1.85 -7.33
CA GLU A 31 13.62 -2.30 -8.72
C GLU A 31 12.29 -2.25 -9.50
N ARG A 32 11.21 -2.76 -8.90
CA ARG A 32 9.89 -2.76 -9.56
C ARG A 32 9.33 -1.36 -9.70
N LYS A 33 9.53 -0.48 -8.71
CA LYS A 33 9.21 0.95 -8.82
C LYS A 33 9.95 1.61 -9.98
N ALA A 34 11.25 1.36 -10.13
CA ALA A 34 12.05 1.84 -11.27
C ALA A 34 11.54 1.29 -12.62
N ALA A 35 10.99 0.06 -12.62
CA ALA A 35 10.33 -0.52 -13.79
C ALA A 35 8.91 0.05 -14.07
N GLY A 36 8.42 0.97 -13.25
CA GLY A 36 7.14 1.65 -13.39
C GLY A 36 5.98 1.02 -12.62
N TRP A 37 6.24 0.25 -11.56
CA TRP A 37 5.21 -0.31 -10.68
C TRP A 37 4.88 0.66 -9.54
N GLU A 38 3.61 0.65 -9.13
CA GLU A 38 3.15 1.36 -7.93
C GLU A 38 2.89 0.35 -6.81
N PHE A 39 3.23 0.70 -5.57
CA PHE A 39 3.02 -0.17 -4.40
C PHE A 39 2.13 0.55 -3.38
N ILE A 40 1.14 -0.15 -2.85
CA ILE A 40 0.25 0.30 -1.79
C ILE A 40 0.32 -0.71 -0.64
N PHE A 41 0.48 -0.24 0.60
CA PHE A 41 0.54 -1.10 1.79
C PHE A 41 -0.71 -0.91 2.66
N LEU A 42 -1.42 -1.99 2.93
CA LEU A 42 -2.58 -2.04 3.81
C LEU A 42 -2.21 -2.85 5.06
N GLY A 43 -1.96 -2.16 6.17
CA GLY A 43 -1.62 -2.80 7.45
C GLY A 43 -2.84 -2.96 8.35
N ALA A 44 -2.86 -3.99 9.19
CA ALA A 44 -3.95 -4.21 10.15
C ALA A 44 -3.96 -3.18 11.30
N ASP A 45 -2.78 -2.73 11.75
CA ASP A 45 -2.63 -1.81 12.87
C ASP A 45 -1.58 -0.70 12.61
N LEU A 46 -1.61 0.35 13.43
CA LEU A 46 -0.62 1.45 13.40
C LEU A 46 0.84 0.96 13.57
N THR A 47 1.04 -0.12 14.32
CA THR A 47 2.36 -0.76 14.49
C THR A 47 2.92 -1.23 13.14
N ASN A 48 2.05 -1.69 12.24
CA ASN A 48 2.41 -2.25 10.93
C ASN A 48 2.78 -1.15 9.93
N MET A 49 2.49 0.13 10.24
CA MET A 49 2.95 1.24 9.41
C MET A 49 4.48 1.41 9.45
N GLN A 50 5.15 0.96 10.52
CA GLN A 50 6.61 0.94 10.57
C GLN A 50 7.19 -0.09 9.58
N ASP A 51 6.46 -1.16 9.28
CA ASP A 51 6.90 -2.15 8.29
C ASP A 51 6.78 -1.60 6.88
N ALA A 52 5.78 -0.76 6.59
CA ALA A 52 5.74 0.00 5.34
C ALA A 52 7.01 0.85 5.14
N ASP A 53 7.51 1.50 6.21
CA ASP A 53 8.75 2.28 6.16
C ASP A 53 9.97 1.38 5.88
N ARG A 54 10.05 0.21 6.52
CA ARG A 54 11.12 -0.78 6.28
C ARG A 54 11.12 -1.29 4.85
N LEU A 55 9.95 -1.41 4.24
CA LEU A 55 9.76 -1.79 2.84
C LEU A 55 9.97 -0.62 1.85
N GLY A 56 10.18 0.60 2.34
CA GLY A 56 10.35 1.79 1.50
C GLY A 56 9.05 2.27 0.85
N ILE A 57 7.92 2.11 1.54
CA ILE A 57 6.59 2.57 1.12
C ILE A 57 6.23 3.83 1.91
N GLY A 58 5.99 4.92 1.18
CA GLY A 58 5.75 6.25 1.76
C GLY A 58 4.38 6.41 2.42
N LEU A 59 4.22 7.50 3.17
CA LEU A 59 2.99 7.88 3.88
C LEU A 59 1.77 8.00 2.96
N ASP A 60 2.00 8.43 1.72
CA ASP A 60 0.99 8.63 0.67
C ASP A 60 0.60 7.32 -0.04
N ARG A 61 1.19 6.19 0.37
CA ARG A 61 0.99 4.87 -0.23
C ARG A 61 0.69 3.79 0.82
N ARG A 62 0.23 4.21 2.00
CA ARG A 62 -0.13 3.29 3.08
C ARG A 62 -1.43 3.70 3.75
N ALA A 63 -2.23 2.71 4.13
CA ALA A 63 -3.48 2.89 4.88
C ALA A 63 -3.62 1.77 5.93
N SER A 64 -4.44 2.02 6.96
CA SER A 64 -4.74 1.05 8.01
C SER A 64 -6.11 0.40 7.80
N TYR A 65 -6.20 -0.87 8.14
CA TYR A 65 -7.41 -1.67 8.13
C TYR A 65 -8.15 -1.51 9.46
N ALA A 66 -9.04 -0.53 9.57
CA ALA A 66 -9.87 -0.39 10.77
C ALA A 66 -11.10 -1.31 10.70
N LYS A 67 -11.36 -2.07 11.77
CA LYS A 67 -12.59 -2.88 11.91
C LYS A 67 -13.82 -1.97 11.74
N GLY A 68 -14.70 -2.31 10.81
CA GLY A 68 -15.88 -1.50 10.46
C GLY A 68 -15.66 -0.50 9.31
N ARG A 69 -14.42 -0.29 8.85
CA ARG A 69 -14.08 0.58 7.70
C ARG A 69 -13.47 -0.18 6.52
N THR A 70 -13.33 -1.49 6.64
CA THR A 70 -12.85 -2.40 5.59
C THR A 70 -13.48 -2.16 4.22
N MET A 71 -14.82 -2.16 4.14
CA MET A 71 -15.52 -1.98 2.86
C MET A 71 -15.21 -0.62 2.25
N ALA A 72 -15.27 0.45 3.05
CA ALA A 72 -14.91 1.79 2.62
C ALA A 72 -13.45 1.89 2.11
N LEU A 73 -12.52 1.17 2.74
CA LEU A 73 -11.13 1.10 2.28
C LEU A 73 -11.02 0.45 0.89
N TYR A 74 -11.72 -0.67 0.67
CA TYR A 74 -11.71 -1.32 -0.63
C TYR A 74 -12.44 -0.52 -1.72
N ASP A 75 -13.53 0.17 -1.36
CA ASP A 75 -14.27 1.04 -2.29
C ASP A 75 -13.38 2.21 -2.75
N GLU A 76 -12.75 2.92 -1.81
CA GLU A 76 -11.84 4.04 -2.12
C GLU A 76 -10.62 3.57 -2.94
N LEU A 77 -10.04 2.41 -2.59
CA LEU A 77 -8.96 1.81 -3.36
C LEU A 77 -9.41 1.47 -4.80
N SER A 78 -10.61 0.90 -4.96
CA SER A 78 -11.20 0.56 -6.26
C SER A 78 -11.38 1.79 -7.13
N ASP A 79 -11.98 2.86 -6.58
CA ASP A 79 -12.20 4.13 -7.28
C ASP A 79 -10.88 4.79 -7.68
N SER A 80 -9.90 4.81 -6.77
CA SER A 80 -8.56 5.33 -7.04
C SER A 80 -7.85 4.57 -8.17
N ILE A 81 -7.92 3.23 -8.17
CA ILE A 81 -7.36 2.40 -9.24
C ILE A 81 -8.10 2.61 -10.56
N ALA A 82 -9.42 2.81 -10.54
CA ALA A 82 -10.21 3.10 -11.73
C ALA A 82 -9.78 4.42 -12.39
N GLU A 83 -9.48 5.46 -11.61
CA GLU A 83 -8.94 6.72 -12.12
C GLU A 83 -7.53 6.55 -12.71
N VAL A 84 -6.68 5.71 -12.10
CA VAL A 84 -5.37 5.39 -12.66
C VAL A 84 -5.49 4.70 -14.01
N ARG A 85 -6.44 3.76 -14.17
CA ARG A 85 -6.72 3.10 -15.46
C ARG A 85 -7.18 4.07 -16.55
N LYS A 86 -7.76 5.22 -16.18
CA LYS A 86 -8.13 6.30 -17.11
C LYS A 86 -6.96 7.22 -17.49
N GLY A 87 -5.74 6.90 -17.07
CA GLY A 87 -4.54 7.69 -17.41
C GLY A 87 -4.08 8.64 -16.31
N LYS A 88 -4.81 8.76 -15.19
CA LYS A 88 -4.44 9.65 -14.10
C LYS A 88 -3.33 9.04 -13.24
N ALA A 89 -2.62 9.88 -12.49
CA ALA A 89 -1.72 9.42 -11.44
C ALA A 89 -2.53 9.02 -10.19
N LEU A 90 -2.02 8.09 -9.40
CA LEU A 90 -2.61 7.79 -8.09
C LEU A 90 -2.41 9.03 -7.18
N PRO A 91 -3.48 9.67 -6.69
CA PRO A 91 -3.36 10.84 -5.82
C PRO A 91 -2.58 10.51 -4.54
N LYS A 92 -1.94 11.51 -3.93
CA LYS A 92 -1.21 11.32 -2.66
C LYS A 92 -2.15 11.08 -1.48
N ASP A 93 -3.37 11.60 -1.60
CA ASP A 93 -4.50 11.52 -0.68
C ASP A 93 -5.56 10.53 -1.19
N TRP A 94 -5.13 9.45 -1.85
CA TRP A 94 -6.03 8.41 -2.37
C TRP A 94 -6.90 7.77 -1.29
N ASP A 95 -6.54 7.89 -0.01
CA ASP A 95 -7.27 7.31 1.13
C ASP A 95 -8.13 8.34 1.89
N LYS A 96 -8.39 9.50 1.31
CA LYS A 96 -9.14 10.60 1.96
C LYS A 96 -10.56 10.23 2.40
N GLY A 97 -11.26 9.34 1.69
CA GLY A 97 -12.60 8.87 2.09
C GLY A 97 -12.56 7.94 3.31
N ILE A 98 -11.37 7.52 3.72
CA ILE A 98 -11.12 6.63 4.85
C ILE A 98 -10.61 7.44 6.06
N LYS A 99 -9.78 8.47 5.80
CA LYS A 99 -9.24 9.41 6.80
C LYS A 99 -10.25 10.52 7.12
N GLY A 100 -11.26 10.21 7.92
CA GLY A 100 -12.23 11.21 8.37
C GLY A 100 -13.40 10.61 9.13
N GLU A 101 -13.23 10.50 10.45
CA GLU A 101 -14.18 10.83 11.54
C GLU A 101 -13.45 10.75 12.88
#